data_AF-A0A3A9ENT5-F1
#
_entry.id   AF-A0A3A9ENT5-F1
#
_cell.length_a   1.000
_cell.length_b   1.000
_cell.length_c   1.000
_cell.angle_alpha   90.00
_cell.angle_beta   90.00
_cell.angle_gamma   90.00
#
_symmetry.space_group_name_H-M   'P 1'
#
loop_
_entity.id
_entity.type
_entity.pdbx_description
1 polymer ?
#
loop_
_entity_poly.entity_id
_entity_poly.type
_entity_poly.pdbx_seq_one_letter_code
_entity_poly.pdbx_strand_id
1 'polypeptide(L)'
;MNDFENYVYEPIDLCACYEPMFDTPQELIDEWNATCAEPDEVPAFYVEDEYGTLYFYYGNTRIRVAEHFNDRGKPIGTLIEDVIRYSAAHQTVKTPEN
;
A
#
# COMPACT_ATOMS: atom_id res chain seq x y z
N MET A 1 -1.15 39.96 -47.41
CA MET A 1 -2.34 39.52 -46.68
C MET A 1 -2.03 38.14 -46.15
N ASN A 2 -1.55 38.06 -44.92
CA ASN A 2 -1.39 36.82 -44.17
C ASN A 2 -2.22 37.01 -42.92
N ASP A 3 -3.52 36.77 -43.05
CA ASP A 3 -4.48 36.87 -41.97
C ASP A 3 -4.51 35.51 -41.28
N PHE A 4 -3.46 35.22 -40.51
CA PHE A 4 -3.51 34.12 -39.54
C PHE A 4 -4.24 34.65 -38.31
N GLU A 5 -5.54 34.38 -38.25
CA GLU A 5 -6.30 34.61 -37.03
C GLU A 5 -5.68 33.78 -35.90
N ASN A 6 -5.19 34.47 -34.88
CA ASN A 6 -4.70 33.88 -33.65
C ASN A 6 -5.91 33.33 -32.91
N TYR A 7 -6.20 32.04 -33.11
CA TYR A 7 -7.15 31.31 -32.28
C TYR A 7 -6.68 31.45 -30.84
N VAL A 8 -7.47 32.17 -30.03
CA VAL A 8 -7.25 32.36 -28.60
C VAL A 8 -7.04 30.97 -27.98
N TYR A 9 -5.81 30.71 -27.55
CA TYR A 9 -5.45 29.45 -26.92
C TYR A 9 -5.98 29.49 -25.48
N GLU A 10 -7.20 29.00 -25.28
CA GLU A 10 -7.71 28.75 -23.94
C GLU A 10 -6.86 27.66 -23.28
N PRO A 11 -6.28 27.88 -22.08
CA PRO A 11 -5.54 26.85 -21.37
C PRO A 11 -6.45 25.65 -21.13
N ILE A 12 -6.04 24.47 -21.58
CA ILE A 12 -6.76 23.22 -21.32
C ILE A 12 -6.85 23.05 -19.81
N ASP A 13 -8.07 23.04 -19.27
CA ASP A 13 -8.29 22.67 -17.88
C ASP A 13 -8.08 21.16 -17.73
N LEU A 14 -6.87 20.79 -17.31
CA LEU A 14 -6.51 19.41 -17.04
C LEU A 14 -7.34 18.82 -15.89
N CYS A 15 -7.95 19.66 -15.04
CA CYS A 15 -8.77 19.18 -13.92
C CYS A 15 -10.17 18.75 -14.38
N ALA A 16 -10.66 19.23 -15.52
CA ALA A 16 -11.93 18.81 -16.10
C ALA A 16 -11.94 17.32 -16.52
N CYS A 17 -10.78 16.67 -16.62
CA CYS A 17 -10.70 15.23 -16.90
C CYS A 17 -11.10 14.34 -15.72
N TYR A 18 -11.18 14.90 -14.50
CA TYR A 18 -11.62 14.19 -13.30
C TYR A 18 -13.11 14.35 -13.04
N GLU A 19 -13.80 15.26 -13.74
CA GLU A 19 -15.25 15.35 -13.69
C GLU A 19 -15.85 14.26 -14.57
N PRO A 20 -16.68 13.35 -14.02
CA PRO A 20 -17.30 12.32 -14.82
C PRO A 20 -18.23 12.96 -15.86
N MET A 21 -18.20 12.45 -17.10
CA MET A 21 -19.07 12.94 -18.17
C MET A 21 -20.56 12.76 -17.86
N PHE A 22 -20.90 11.86 -16.94
CA PHE A 22 -22.27 11.57 -16.50
C PHE A 22 -22.27 11.14 -15.03
N ASP A 23 -23.33 11.51 -14.32
CA ASP A 23 -23.59 10.97 -12.98
C ASP A 23 -23.92 9.48 -13.07
N THR A 24 -23.32 8.69 -12.18
CA THR A 24 -23.60 7.25 -12.12
C THR A 24 -25.01 7.03 -11.58
N PRO A 25 -25.86 6.21 -12.25
CA PRO A 25 -27.18 5.85 -11.72
C PRO A 25 -27.10 5.29 -10.30
N GLN A 26 -28.00 5.74 -9.42
CA GLN A 26 -28.00 5.35 -8.01
C GLN A 26 -28.08 3.82 -7.82
N GLU A 27 -28.83 3.13 -8.68
CA GLU A 27 -28.97 1.67 -8.65
C GLU A 27 -27.62 0.94 -8.77
N LEU A 28 -26.70 1.45 -9.62
CA LEU A 28 -25.37 0.87 -9.78
C LEU A 28 -24.45 1.17 -8.59
N ILE A 29 -24.61 2.34 -7.97
CA ILE A 29 -23.89 2.71 -6.75
C ILE A 29 -24.32 1.78 -5.62
N ASP A 30 -25.62 1.53 -5.48
CA ASP A 30 -26.18 0.67 -4.45
C ASP A 30 -25.76 -0.79 -4.65
N GLU A 31 -25.78 -1.29 -5.89
CA GLU A 31 -25.29 -2.61 -6.25
C GLU A 31 -23.79 -2.78 -5.92
N TRP A 32 -22.97 -1.79 -6.28
CA TRP A 32 -21.55 -1.81 -6.00
C TRP A 32 -21.28 -1.77 -4.50
N ASN A 33 -21.94 -0.88 -3.76
CA ASN A 33 -21.82 -0.79 -2.31
C ASN A 33 -22.25 -2.09 -1.60
N ALA A 34 -23.28 -2.78 -2.11
CA ALA A 34 -23.70 -4.07 -1.57
C ALA A 34 -22.69 -5.18 -1.87
N THR A 35 -22.03 -5.14 -3.03
CA THR A 35 -21.04 -6.15 -3.46
C THR A 35 -19.67 -5.94 -2.82
N CYS A 36 -19.29 -4.68 -2.61
CA CYS A 36 -18.03 -4.25 -2.01
C CYS A 36 -18.19 -3.80 -0.57
N ALA A 37 -19.32 -4.11 0.07
CA ALA A 37 -19.47 -3.98 1.51
C ALA A 37 -18.28 -4.69 2.16
N GLU A 38 -17.43 -3.92 2.84
CA GLU A 38 -16.31 -4.50 3.57
C GLU A 38 -16.90 -5.55 4.52
N PRO A 39 -16.42 -6.81 4.48
CA PRO A 39 -16.92 -7.81 5.42
C PRO A 39 -16.70 -7.28 6.84
N ASP A 40 -17.68 -7.50 7.72
CA ASP A 40 -17.60 -7.19 9.16
C ASP A 40 -16.20 -7.53 9.68
N GLU A 41 -15.61 -6.64 10.50
CA GLU A 41 -14.25 -6.75 11.06
C GLU A 41 -13.84 -8.21 11.22
N VAL A 42 -13.10 -8.70 10.23
CA VAL A 42 -12.75 -10.11 10.21
C VAL A 42 -11.80 -10.33 11.39
N PRO A 43 -12.19 -11.10 12.42
CA PRO A 43 -11.43 -11.12 13.66
C PRO A 43 -10.04 -11.68 13.37
N ALA A 44 -9.03 -10.86 13.67
CA ALA A 44 -7.64 -11.24 13.59
C ALA A 44 -7.22 -11.85 14.94
N PHE A 45 -6.82 -13.12 14.95
CA PHE A 45 -6.43 -13.81 16.19
C PHE A 45 -5.30 -14.81 15.98
N TYR A 46 -4.69 -15.21 17.10
CA TYR A 46 -3.60 -16.18 17.13
C TYR A 46 -4.08 -17.50 17.74
N VAL A 47 -3.67 -18.62 17.14
CA VAL A 47 -3.95 -19.98 17.63
C VAL A 47 -2.67 -20.80 17.61
N GLU A 48 -2.42 -21.51 18.69
CA GLU A 48 -1.34 -22.50 18.79
C GLU A 48 -1.89 -23.89 18.48
N ASP A 49 -1.21 -24.66 17.63
CA ASP A 49 -1.60 -26.05 17.33
C ASP A 49 -1.12 -27.05 18.39
N GLU A 50 -1.47 -28.32 18.21
CA GLU A 50 -1.10 -29.42 19.11
C GLU A 50 0.42 -29.66 19.20
N TYR A 51 1.21 -29.13 18.27
CA TYR A 51 2.67 -29.24 18.22
C TYR A 51 3.38 -27.96 18.68
N GLY A 52 2.64 -26.96 19.16
CA GLY A 52 3.18 -25.68 19.63
C GLY A 52 3.49 -24.68 18.51
N THR A 53 3.00 -24.91 17.29
CA THR A 53 3.18 -23.97 16.18
C THR A 53 2.13 -22.88 16.24
N LEU A 54 2.57 -21.62 16.29
CA LEU A 54 1.67 -20.47 16.30
C LEU A 54 1.22 -20.10 14.89
N TYR A 55 -0.09 -19.87 14.72
CA TYR A 55 -0.69 -19.38 13.50
C TYR A 55 -1.45 -18.08 13.74
N PHE A 56 -1.34 -17.17 12.78
CA PHE A 56 -2.17 -15.98 12.69
C PHE A 56 -3.30 -16.24 11.69
N TYR A 57 -4.54 -15.95 12.11
CA TYR A 57 -5.74 -16.09 11.29
C TYR A 57 -6.30 -14.71 10.97
N TYR A 58 -6.55 -14.48 9.68
CA TYR A 58 -7.29 -13.32 9.17
C TYR A 58 -8.27 -13.84 8.13
N GLY A 59 -9.53 -13.96 8.52
CA GLY A 59 -10.59 -14.57 7.71
C GLY A 59 -10.28 -16.02 7.42
N ASN A 60 -10.22 -16.36 6.13
CA ASN A 60 -9.90 -17.72 5.67
C ASN A 60 -8.39 -17.92 5.44
N THR A 61 -7.57 -16.89 5.71
CA THR A 61 -6.12 -16.97 5.56
C THR A 61 -5.48 -17.42 6.88
N ARG A 62 -4.71 -18.51 6.80
CA ARG A 62 -3.88 -19.01 7.90
C ARG A 62 -2.41 -18.79 7.57
N ILE A 63 -1.72 -18.02 8.40
CA ILE A 63 -0.30 -17.70 8.25
C ILE A 63 0.47 -18.36 9.38
N ARG A 64 1.45 -19.21 9.05
CA ARG A 64 2.35 -19.80 10.06
C ARG A 64 3.30 -18.73 10.57
N VAL A 65 3.34 -18.51 11.88
CA VAL A 65 4.31 -17.63 12.51
C VAL A 65 5.59 -18.43 12.71
N ALA A 66 6.59 -18.20 11.85
CA ALA A 66 7.86 -18.94 11.88
C ALA A 66 8.92 -18.26 12.76
N GLU A 67 8.81 -16.96 12.97
CA GLU A 67 9.75 -16.18 13.76
C GLU A 67 8.98 -15.33 14.77
N HIS A 68 9.28 -15.56 16.05
CA HIS A 68 8.87 -14.68 17.14
C HIS A 68 10.15 -14.04 17.69
N PHE A 69 10.25 -12.72 17.62
CA PHE A 69 11.34 -12.04 18.31
C PHE A 69 11.15 -12.29 19.81
N ASN A 70 12.18 -12.83 20.46
CA ASN A 70 12.15 -13.04 21.91
C ASN A 70 11.74 -11.73 22.61
N ASP A 71 10.85 -11.79 23.61
CA ASP A 71 10.46 -10.62 24.42
C ASP A 71 11.65 -9.89 25.05
N ARG A 72 12.75 -10.61 25.27
CA ARG A 72 14.02 -10.06 25.79
C ARG A 72 14.97 -9.58 24.68
N GLY A 73 14.60 -9.76 23.42
CA GLY A 73 15.37 -9.37 22.24
C GLY A 73 15.13 -7.92 21.85
N LYS A 74 15.82 -7.48 20.79
CA LYS A 74 15.54 -6.17 20.17
C LYS A 74 14.19 -6.24 19.46
N PRO A 75 13.30 -5.24 19.61
CA PRO A 75 12.08 -5.19 18.83
C PRO A 75 12.42 -5.02 17.34
N ILE A 76 11.54 -5.50 16.46
CA ILE A 76 11.72 -5.47 15.00
C ILE A 76 12.11 -4.07 14.49
N GLY A 77 11.52 -3.00 15.03
CA GLY A 77 11.86 -1.62 14.65
C GLY A 77 13.35 -1.31 14.84
N THR A 78 13.93 -1.70 15.98
CA THR A 78 15.37 -1.50 16.26
C THR A 78 16.25 -2.34 15.35
N LEU A 79 15.82 -3.56 14.99
CA LEU A 79 16.56 -4.39 14.03
C LEU A 79 16.58 -3.74 12.64
N ILE A 80 15.45 -3.20 12.18
CA ILE A 80 15.37 -2.49 10.90
C ILE A 80 16.29 -1.26 10.92
N GLU A 81 16.27 -0.47 12.00
CA GLU A 81 17.18 0.67 12.16
C GLU A 81 18.66 0.26 12.08
N ASP A 82 19.03 -0.81 12.77
CA ASP A 82 20.40 -1.33 12.76
C ASP A 82 20.81 -1.80 11.36
N VAL A 83 19.91 -2.46 10.62
CA VAL A 83 20.15 -2.89 9.23
C VAL A 83 20.32 -1.69 8.30
N ILE A 84 19.47 -0.67 8.42
CA ILE A 84 19.59 0.57 7.61
C ILE A 84 20.93 1.24 7.90
N ARG A 85 21.27 1.42 9.18
CA ARG A 85 22.52 2.07 9.59
C ARG A 85 23.75 1.31 9.13
N TYR A 86 23.74 -0.01 9.29
CA TYR A 86 24.80 -0.88 8.80
C TYR A 86 24.95 -0.74 7.28
N SER A 87 23.85 -0.80 6.54
CA SER A 87 23.86 -0.71 5.07
C SER A 87 24.37 0.64 4.59
N ALA A 88 23.95 1.74 5.24
CA ALA A 88 24.43 3.08 4.93
C ALA A 88 25.93 3.25 5.22
N ALA A 89 26.41 2.72 6.36
CA ALA A 89 27.82 2.79 6.73
C ALA A 89 28.73 1.93 5.83
N HIS A 90 28.19 0.87 5.23
CA HIS A 90 28.92 -0.06 4.37
C HIS A 90 28.64 0.16 2.88
N GLN A 91 28.05 1.30 2.49
CA GLN A 91 28.08 1.70 1.09
C GLN A 91 29.54 1.94 0.71
N THR A 92 30.11 1.01 -0.05
CA THR A 92 31.45 1.19 -0.61
C THR A 92 31.37 2.41 -1.53
N VAL A 93 32.00 3.50 -1.09
CA VAL A 93 32.30 4.64 -1.96
C VAL A 93 33.11 4.07 -3.11
N LYS A 94 32.49 3.88 -4.28
CA LYS A 94 33.23 3.74 -5.53
C LYS A 94 33.90 5.09 -5.76
N THR A 95 35.12 5.24 -5.24
CA THR A 95 35.98 6.36 -5.56
C THR A 95 36.15 6.36 -7.08
N PRO A 96 35.81 7.45 -7.80
CA PRO A 96 36.17 7.56 -9.19
C PRO A 96 37.70 7.61 -9.26
N GLU A 97 38.30 6.57 -9.85
CA GLU A 97 39.71 6.60 -10.21
C GLU A 97 39.92 7.73 -11.22
N ASN A 98 40.88 8.59 -10.91
CA ASN A 98 41.30 9.74 -11.71
C ASN A 98 42.47 9.32 -12.60
#